data_AF-A0A7J8AE88-F1
#
_entry.id   AF-A0A7J8AE88-F1
#
_cell.length_a   1.000
_cell.length_b   1.000
_cell.length_c   1.000
_cell.angle_alpha   90.00
_cell.angle_beta   90.00
_cell.angle_gamma   90.00
#
_symmetry.space_group_name_H-M   'P 1'
#
loop_
_entity.id
_entity.type
_entity.pdbx_description
1 polymer ?
#
loop_
_entity_poly.entity_id
_entity_poly.type
_entity_poly.pdbx_seq_one_letter_code
_entity_poly.pdbx_strand_id
1 'polypeptide(L)'
;MLSGLALVLLAAWTARALEVPTDGNAGLLAEPQVAMFCGKLNMHMNVQNAKWESDPSGTKTCIGTKEGILQYCQEVYPELQITNVVEANQPVTIQNWCKRGRKQCKTHGHIVIPYRCLVGEFVSDALLVPDKCKFLHQERMDVCETHLHWHTVAKETCSEKSTNLHDYGMLLPCGIDKFRGVEFVCCPLAEESDNIDSADAEEDDSDVWWGGADTDYPDGSEDKVVEVAEEEEVTDGEEEEAEDDCTVIAYDHDSFLHCIT
;
A
#
# COMPACT_ATOMS: atom_id res chain seq x y z
N MET A 1 -59.62 -65.22 -2.65
CA MET A 1 -58.20 -65.54 -2.50
C MET A 1 -57.41 -64.72 -3.50
N LEU A 2 -56.34 -64.08 -3.02
CA LEU A 2 -55.22 -63.49 -3.75
C LEU A 2 -55.43 -62.20 -4.59
N SER A 3 -54.59 -61.24 -4.21
CA SER A 3 -53.90 -60.23 -5.05
C SER A 3 -54.71 -58.99 -5.43
N GLY A 4 -54.30 -57.75 -5.15
CA GLY A 4 -53.06 -57.24 -4.58
C GLY A 4 -52.98 -55.72 -4.83
N LEU A 5 -52.35 -55.01 -3.90
CA LEU A 5 -51.59 -53.76 -4.07
C LEU A 5 -52.28 -52.55 -4.74
N ALA A 6 -52.55 -51.51 -3.94
CA ALA A 6 -51.82 -50.23 -4.02
C ALA A 6 -52.35 -49.25 -2.94
N LEU A 7 -51.67 -49.18 -1.80
CA LEU A 7 -51.89 -48.15 -0.80
C LEU A 7 -51.01 -46.95 -1.20
N VAL A 8 -51.61 -45.96 -1.85
CA VAL A 8 -50.92 -44.71 -2.23
C VAL A 8 -50.84 -43.81 -1.00
N LEU A 9 -49.70 -43.84 -0.31
CA LEU A 9 -49.34 -42.86 0.70
C LEU A 9 -48.84 -41.59 0.00
N LEU A 10 -49.67 -40.54 -0.01
CA LEU A 10 -49.26 -39.19 -0.38
C LEU A 10 -48.42 -38.61 0.78
N ALA A 11 -47.10 -38.68 0.67
CA ALA A 11 -46.20 -37.87 1.48
C ALA A 11 -46.27 -36.42 0.98
N ALA A 12 -46.99 -35.57 1.71
CA ALA A 12 -46.93 -34.13 1.53
C ALA A 12 -45.55 -33.64 2.01
N TRP A 13 -44.60 -33.47 1.08
CA TRP A 13 -43.38 -32.75 1.36
C TRP A 13 -43.72 -31.26 1.47
N THR A 14 -43.82 -30.78 2.70
CA THR A 14 -43.76 -29.34 2.97
C THR A 14 -42.34 -28.88 2.65
N ALA A 15 -42.14 -28.30 1.46
CA ALA A 15 -40.96 -27.51 1.18
C ALA A 15 -40.99 -26.30 2.13
N ARG A 16 -40.26 -26.38 3.24
CA ARG A 16 -39.84 -25.17 3.96
C ARG A 16 -38.88 -24.47 3.01
N ALA A 17 -39.32 -23.37 2.41
CA ALA A 17 -38.40 -22.40 1.85
C ALA A 17 -37.42 -22.03 2.96
N LEU A 18 -36.16 -22.43 2.80
CA LEU A 18 -35.08 -21.87 3.59
C LEU A 18 -34.99 -20.42 3.11
N GLU A 19 -35.56 -19.50 3.87
CA GLU A 19 -35.20 -18.09 3.76
C GLU A 19 -33.70 -18.05 4.07
N VAL A 20 -32.89 -17.87 3.03
CA VAL A 20 -31.49 -17.51 3.19
C VAL A 20 -31.52 -16.18 3.93
N PRO A 21 -30.91 -16.07 5.12
CA PRO A 21 -30.73 -14.77 5.74
C PRO A 21 -29.91 -13.97 4.73
N THR A 22 -30.53 -12.99 4.10
CA THR A 22 -29.78 -11.90 3.49
C THR A 22 -29.16 -11.19 4.68
N ASP A 23 -27.93 -11.59 5.02
CA ASP A 23 -27.11 -10.83 5.94
C ASP A 23 -27.20 -9.38 5.49
N GLY A 24 -27.69 -8.54 6.40
CA GLY A 24 -27.65 -7.10 6.26
C GLY A 24 -26.18 -6.69 6.26
N ASN A 25 -25.52 -6.87 5.13
CA ASN A 25 -24.25 -6.24 4.85
C ASN A 25 -24.56 -4.74 4.78
N ALA A 26 -24.49 -4.09 5.93
CA ALA A 26 -24.25 -2.66 5.99
C ALA A 26 -22.96 -2.46 5.20
N GLY A 27 -23.11 -2.09 3.92
CA GLY A 27 -22.02 -2.09 2.96
C GLY A 27 -20.86 -1.29 3.53
N LEU A 28 -19.74 -1.97 3.77
CA LEU A 28 -18.50 -1.31 4.13
C LEU A 28 -18.17 -0.33 2.99
N LEU A 29 -18.04 0.96 3.31
CA LEU A 29 -17.73 2.00 2.33
C LEU A 29 -16.25 1.97 1.91
N ALA A 30 -15.42 1.34 2.73
CA ALA A 30 -14.00 1.17 2.48
C ALA A 30 -13.53 -0.20 2.99
N GLU A 31 -12.45 -0.69 2.40
CA GLU A 31 -11.77 -1.88 2.91
C GLU A 31 -11.08 -1.59 4.25
N PRO A 32 -11.06 -2.55 5.19
CA PRO A 32 -10.32 -2.41 6.44
C PRO A 32 -8.81 -2.40 6.17
N GLN A 33 -8.15 -1.34 6.62
CA GLN A 33 -6.72 -1.14 6.42
C GLN A 33 -6.09 -0.57 7.69
N VAL A 34 -4.80 -0.81 7.90
CA VAL A 34 -4.01 -0.21 8.97
C VAL A 34 -2.75 0.42 8.40
N ALA A 35 -2.33 1.53 8.98
CA ALA A 35 -1.14 2.25 8.59
C ALA A 35 -0.30 2.56 9.82
N MET A 36 1.02 2.53 9.65
CA MET A 36 1.97 2.65 10.74
C MET A 36 3.04 3.66 10.38
N PHE A 37 3.44 4.45 11.37
CA PHE A 37 4.57 5.36 11.28
C PHE A 37 5.27 5.36 12.64
N CYS A 38 6.54 4.96 12.68
CA CYS A 38 7.24 4.80 13.95
C CYS A 38 7.37 6.12 14.72
N GLY A 39 7.24 6.06 16.04
CA GLY A 39 7.15 7.24 16.90
C GLY A 39 5.76 7.87 16.97
N LYS A 40 4.78 7.37 16.21
CA LYS A 40 3.39 7.81 16.22
C LYS A 40 2.45 6.63 16.47
N LEU A 41 1.22 6.94 16.89
CA LEU A 41 0.19 5.94 17.06
C LEU A 41 -0.24 5.40 15.70
N ASN A 42 -0.57 4.11 15.67
CA ASN A 42 -1.08 3.47 14.47
C ASN A 42 -2.39 4.12 14.03
N MET A 43 -2.64 4.11 12.73
CA MET A 43 -3.87 4.60 12.12
C MET A 43 -4.62 3.42 11.51
N HIS A 44 -5.95 3.49 11.48
CA HIS A 44 -6.81 2.49 10.87
C HIS A 44 -7.92 3.16 10.06
N MET A 45 -8.37 2.48 9.00
CA MET A 45 -9.45 2.96 8.13
C MET A 45 -10.82 2.68 8.77
N ASN A 46 -11.56 3.72 9.10
CA ASN A 46 -12.95 3.53 9.51
C ASN A 46 -13.80 3.13 8.29
N VAL A 47 -14.18 1.86 8.26
CA VAL A 47 -14.94 1.22 7.16
C VAL A 47 -16.33 1.82 6.90
N GLN A 48 -16.89 2.58 7.84
CA GLN A 48 -18.20 3.22 7.70
C GLN A 48 -18.15 4.62 7.10
N ASN A 49 -17.02 5.33 7.23
CA ASN A 49 -16.90 6.72 6.79
C ASN A 49 -15.71 6.98 5.85
N ALA A 50 -14.89 5.94 5.59
CA ALA A 50 -13.68 5.96 4.77
C ALA A 50 -12.63 7.01 5.22
N LYS A 51 -12.48 7.22 6.53
CA LYS A 51 -11.49 8.13 7.11
C LYS A 51 -10.49 7.39 7.99
N TRP A 52 -9.26 7.88 8.00
CA TRP A 52 -8.20 7.41 8.88
C TRP A 52 -8.43 7.90 10.32
N GLU A 53 -8.48 6.96 11.26
CA GLU A 53 -8.63 7.20 12.69
C GLU A 53 -7.43 6.64 13.46
N SER A 54 -7.03 7.32 14.53
CA SER A 54 -5.91 6.87 15.37
C SER A 54 -6.27 5.62 16.16
N ASP A 55 -5.25 4.92 16.64
CA ASP A 55 -5.35 3.75 17.51
C ASP A 55 -6.40 3.94 18.62
N PRO A 56 -7.44 3.08 18.71
CA PRO A 56 -8.51 3.22 19.70
C PRO A 56 -8.01 3.18 21.14
N SER A 57 -6.92 2.45 21.40
CA SER A 57 -6.32 2.34 22.73
C SER A 57 -5.42 3.55 23.09
N GLY A 58 -4.98 4.32 22.10
CA GLY A 58 -4.05 5.42 22.27
C GLY A 58 -2.63 4.98 22.65
N THR A 59 -2.26 3.72 22.42
CA THR A 59 -0.98 3.15 22.90
C THR A 59 -0.19 2.38 21.85
N LYS A 60 -0.83 1.82 20.81
CA LYS A 60 -0.16 0.99 19.80
C LYS A 60 0.62 1.87 18.81
N THR A 61 1.86 1.50 18.58
CA THR A 61 2.82 2.13 17.65
C THR A 61 3.21 1.12 16.57
N CYS A 62 4.08 1.53 15.64
CA CYS A 62 4.54 0.70 14.53
C CYS A 62 4.97 -0.71 14.98
N ILE A 63 4.62 -1.70 14.16
CA ILE A 63 4.81 -3.13 14.43
C ILE A 63 5.76 -3.69 13.38
N GLY A 64 6.81 -4.40 13.81
CA GLY A 64 7.85 -4.92 12.92
C GLY A 64 7.59 -6.32 12.35
N THR A 65 6.57 -7.03 12.81
CA THR A 65 6.27 -8.41 12.39
C THR A 65 4.90 -8.52 11.73
N LYS A 66 4.78 -9.33 10.68
CA LYS A 66 3.52 -9.50 9.93
C LYS A 66 2.42 -10.14 10.80
N GLU A 67 2.80 -11.06 11.69
CA GLU A 67 1.92 -11.66 12.69
C GLU A 67 1.37 -10.61 13.66
N GLY A 68 2.20 -9.65 14.07
CA GLY A 68 1.78 -8.56 14.95
C GLY A 68 0.82 -7.60 14.25
N ILE A 69 1.02 -7.35 12.95
CA ILE A 69 0.10 -6.52 12.14
C ILE A 69 -1.25 -7.23 12.01
N LEU A 70 -1.26 -8.54 11.76
CA LEU A 70 -2.50 -9.33 11.73
C LEU A 70 -3.25 -9.26 13.06
N GLN A 71 -2.55 -9.42 14.19
CA GLN A 71 -3.14 -9.27 15.52
C GLN A 71 -3.71 -7.87 15.74
N TYR A 72 -3.01 -6.84 15.25
CA TYR A 72 -3.49 -5.46 15.34
C TYR A 72 -4.76 -5.24 14.51
N CYS A 73 -4.81 -5.73 13.27
CA CYS A 73 -6.04 -5.72 12.46
C CYS A 73 -7.22 -6.37 13.19
N GLN A 74 -7.00 -7.50 13.87
CA GLN A 74 -8.04 -8.18 14.65
C GLN A 74 -8.48 -7.38 15.89
N GLU A 75 -7.57 -6.62 16.49
CA GLU A 75 -7.86 -5.75 17.64
C GLU A 75 -8.69 -4.53 17.22
N VAL A 76 -8.37 -3.89 16.09
CA VAL A 76 -9.10 -2.70 15.61
C VAL A 76 -10.41 -3.03 14.88
N TYR A 77 -10.51 -4.22 14.26
CA TYR A 77 -11.72 -4.68 13.58
C TYR A 77 -12.29 -5.95 14.22
N PRO A 78 -12.78 -5.90 15.47
CA PRO A 78 -13.25 -7.08 16.20
C PRO A 78 -14.51 -7.71 15.59
N GLU A 79 -15.28 -6.94 14.81
CA GLU A 79 -16.50 -7.41 14.13
C GLU A 79 -16.20 -8.09 12.78
N LEU A 80 -14.96 -7.97 12.28
CA LEU A 80 -14.53 -8.56 11.01
C LEU A 80 -13.66 -9.79 11.28
N GLN A 81 -13.90 -10.88 10.56
CA GLN A 81 -13.08 -12.09 10.66
C GLN A 81 -11.78 -11.92 9.89
N ILE A 82 -10.80 -11.16 10.43
CA ILE A 82 -9.52 -10.95 9.76
C ILE A 82 -8.66 -12.21 9.81
N THR A 83 -8.29 -12.73 8.64
CA THR A 83 -7.52 -13.99 8.51
C THR A 83 -6.09 -13.78 8.03
N ASN A 84 -5.82 -12.69 7.30
CA ASN A 84 -4.50 -12.40 6.76
C ASN A 84 -4.31 -10.89 6.57
N VAL A 85 -3.09 -10.48 6.22
CA VAL A 85 -2.73 -9.10 5.87
C VAL A 85 -1.91 -9.09 4.59
N VAL A 86 -1.99 -8.00 3.85
CA VAL A 86 -1.21 -7.77 2.64
C VAL A 86 -0.84 -6.29 2.52
N GLU A 87 0.35 -5.98 2.03
CA GLU A 87 0.74 -4.61 1.71
C GLU A 87 -0.14 -4.04 0.59
N ALA A 88 -0.51 -2.77 0.68
CA ALA A 88 -1.21 -2.10 -0.40
C ALA A 88 -0.26 -1.77 -1.56
N ASN A 89 -0.79 -1.78 -2.78
CA ASN A 89 0.01 -1.55 -3.99
C ASN A 89 0.53 -0.11 -4.10
N GLN A 90 -0.18 0.85 -3.48
CA GLN A 90 0.11 2.28 -3.59
C GLN A 90 0.27 2.93 -2.22
N PRO A 91 1.20 3.88 -2.06
CA PRO A 91 1.33 4.66 -0.85
C PRO A 91 0.17 5.66 -0.71
N VAL A 92 -0.13 6.03 0.54
CA VAL A 92 -1.17 7.01 0.87
C VAL A 92 -0.62 8.09 1.78
N THR A 93 -1.09 9.32 1.61
CA THR A 93 -0.74 10.45 2.48
C THR A 93 -1.75 10.56 3.62
N ILE A 94 -1.32 10.32 4.85
CA ILE A 94 -2.16 10.41 6.05
C ILE A 94 -1.73 11.63 6.86
N GLN A 95 -2.69 12.47 7.22
CA GLN A 95 -2.50 13.65 8.06
C GLN A 95 -2.92 13.39 9.52
N ASN A 96 -2.59 14.31 10.42
CA ASN A 96 -3.09 14.32 11.81
C ASN A 96 -2.69 13.08 12.63
N TRP A 97 -1.46 12.62 12.48
CA TRP A 97 -0.95 11.54 13.32
C TRP A 97 -0.82 11.97 14.78
N CYS A 98 -1.19 11.06 15.69
CA CYS A 98 -1.15 11.27 17.13
C CYS A 98 0.16 10.72 17.73
N LYS A 99 0.68 11.38 18.78
CA LYS A 99 1.76 10.83 19.64
C LYS A 99 1.15 10.25 20.91
N ARG A 100 1.79 9.23 21.50
CA ARG A 100 1.34 8.61 22.75
C ARG A 100 1.15 9.66 23.85
N GLY A 101 -0.01 9.65 24.50
CA GLY A 101 -0.34 10.56 25.61
C GLY A 101 -0.65 12.02 25.21
N ARG A 102 -0.60 12.39 23.93
CA ARG A 102 -0.99 13.72 23.45
C ARG A 102 -2.40 13.70 22.86
N LYS A 103 -3.27 14.61 23.32
CA LYS A 103 -4.65 14.76 22.82
C LYS A 103 -4.75 15.53 21.50
N GLN A 104 -3.69 16.27 21.12
CA GLN A 104 -3.68 17.04 19.89
C GLN A 104 -2.85 16.32 18.83
N CYS A 105 -3.55 15.85 17.80
CA CYS A 105 -2.96 15.18 16.64
C CYS A 105 -2.88 16.17 15.48
N LYS A 106 -1.98 17.15 15.61
CA LYS A 106 -1.73 18.14 14.55
C LYS A 106 -0.29 17.98 14.09
N THR A 107 -0.08 17.02 13.20
CA THR A 107 1.21 16.75 12.60
C THR A 107 1.07 16.80 11.07
N HIS A 108 2.18 17.09 10.39
CA HIS A 108 2.24 17.09 8.93
C HIS A 108 1.83 15.73 8.35
N GLY A 109 1.43 15.75 7.08
CA GLY A 109 1.07 14.54 6.36
C GLY A 109 2.30 13.67 6.13
N HIS A 110 2.18 12.37 6.39
CA HIS A 110 3.21 11.39 6.05
C HIS A 110 2.70 10.47 4.95
N ILE A 111 3.60 10.13 4.03
CA ILE A 111 3.34 9.14 3.00
C ILE A 111 3.78 7.78 3.52
N VAL A 112 2.85 6.83 3.56
CA VAL A 112 3.07 5.48 4.09
C VAL A 112 2.39 4.46 3.20
N ILE A 113 2.92 3.22 3.19
CA ILE A 113 2.26 2.09 2.54
C ILE A 113 1.40 1.39 3.60
N PRO A 114 0.06 1.40 3.46
CA PRO A 114 -0.82 0.75 4.42
C PRO A 114 -0.85 -0.77 4.19
N TYR A 115 -1.30 -1.49 5.21
CA TYR A 115 -1.62 -2.91 5.15
C TYR A 115 -3.13 -3.08 5.04
N ARG A 116 -3.58 -3.86 4.06
CA ARG A 116 -4.97 -4.31 3.93
C ARG A 116 -5.20 -5.48 4.87
N CYS A 117 -6.26 -5.42 5.68
CA CYS A 117 -6.67 -6.49 6.57
C CYS A 117 -7.66 -7.40 5.82
N LEU A 118 -7.24 -8.60 5.41
CA LEU A 118 -8.06 -9.50 4.59
C LEU A 118 -9.12 -10.20 5.45
N VAL A 119 -10.38 -10.10 5.04
CA VAL A 119 -11.54 -10.61 5.76
C VAL A 119 -11.94 -11.99 5.21
N GLY A 120 -12.09 -12.98 6.09
CA GLY A 120 -12.68 -14.28 5.77
C GLY A 120 -11.80 -15.17 4.90
N GLU A 121 -12.44 -15.96 4.04
CA GLU A 121 -11.73 -16.77 3.06
C GLU A 121 -11.12 -15.88 1.98
N PHE A 122 -9.90 -16.21 1.56
CA PHE A 122 -9.19 -15.41 0.58
C PHE A 122 -9.89 -15.47 -0.78
N VAL A 123 -10.20 -14.30 -1.32
CA VAL A 123 -10.67 -14.08 -2.68
C VAL A 123 -9.69 -13.13 -3.35
N SER A 124 -9.27 -13.43 -4.58
CA SER A 124 -8.35 -12.56 -5.31
C SER A 124 -9.03 -11.25 -5.72
N ASP A 125 -8.24 -10.21 -5.95
CA ASP A 125 -8.75 -8.88 -6.24
C ASP A 125 -9.33 -8.82 -7.66
N ALA A 126 -10.42 -8.08 -7.85
CA ALA A 126 -10.98 -7.85 -9.17
C ALA A 126 -10.24 -6.72 -9.89
N LEU A 127 -9.18 -7.05 -10.64
CA LEU A 127 -8.41 -6.07 -11.40
C LEU A 127 -9.18 -5.53 -12.61
N LEU A 128 -9.20 -4.21 -12.76
CA LEU A 128 -9.74 -3.55 -13.96
C LEU A 128 -8.75 -3.68 -15.11
N VAL A 129 -9.26 -4.00 -16.30
CA VAL A 129 -8.46 -4.14 -17.52
C VAL A 129 -8.87 -3.04 -18.49
N PRO A 130 -8.12 -1.93 -18.58
CA PRO A 130 -8.41 -0.88 -19.55
C PRO A 130 -8.23 -1.37 -21.00
N ASP A 131 -8.73 -0.57 -21.94
CA ASP A 131 -8.56 -0.84 -23.37
C ASP A 131 -7.08 -0.95 -23.74
N LYS A 132 -6.79 -1.88 -24.67
CA LYS A 132 -5.42 -2.22 -25.15
C LYS A 132 -4.50 -2.87 -24.10
N CYS A 133 -4.93 -2.98 -22.84
CA CYS A 133 -4.19 -3.70 -21.81
C CYS A 133 -4.50 -5.21 -21.83
N LYS A 134 -3.64 -5.99 -21.20
CA LYS A 134 -3.77 -7.45 -21.11
C LYS A 134 -3.69 -7.93 -19.68
N PHE A 135 -4.68 -8.71 -19.26
CA PHE A 135 -4.65 -9.45 -18.00
C PHE A 135 -3.81 -10.72 -18.13
N LEU A 136 -2.94 -10.94 -17.17
CA LEU A 136 -2.03 -12.07 -17.06
C LEU A 136 -2.01 -12.56 -15.61
N HIS A 137 -1.59 -13.81 -15.40
CA HIS A 137 -1.31 -14.33 -14.07
C HIS A 137 -0.20 -15.36 -14.13
N GLN A 138 0.48 -15.55 -13.00
CA GLN A 138 1.53 -16.55 -12.83
C GLN A 138 1.40 -17.18 -11.44
N GLU A 139 1.34 -18.51 -11.40
CA GLU A 139 1.25 -19.30 -10.18
C GLU A 139 2.34 -20.37 -10.12
N ARG A 140 2.86 -20.63 -8.92
CA ARG A 140 3.89 -21.63 -8.62
C ARG A 140 3.57 -22.31 -7.30
N MET A 141 3.07 -23.54 -7.35
CA MET A 141 2.59 -24.27 -6.17
C MET A 141 3.71 -24.70 -5.19
N ASP A 142 4.95 -24.74 -5.67
CA ASP A 142 6.15 -25.15 -4.95
C ASP A 142 6.82 -24.03 -4.17
N VAL A 143 6.51 -22.76 -4.47
CA VAL A 143 7.09 -21.58 -3.79
C VAL A 143 6.05 -20.90 -2.90
N CYS A 144 6.54 -20.16 -1.90
CA CYS A 144 5.71 -19.35 -1.02
C CYS A 144 6.45 -18.05 -0.70
N GLU A 145 6.16 -17.03 -1.49
CA GLU A 145 6.95 -15.79 -1.58
C GLU A 145 6.16 -14.57 -1.08
N THR A 146 6.86 -13.46 -0.86
CA THR A 146 6.30 -12.21 -0.34
C THR A 146 5.55 -11.41 -1.40
N HIS A 147 4.75 -10.44 -0.96
CA HIS A 147 4.07 -9.47 -1.85
C HIS A 147 5.05 -8.77 -2.80
N LEU A 148 6.17 -8.27 -2.26
CA LEU A 148 7.23 -7.62 -3.03
C LEU A 148 7.82 -8.51 -4.13
N HIS A 149 8.09 -9.78 -3.83
CA HIS A 149 8.61 -10.73 -4.82
C HIS A 149 7.65 -10.84 -6.02
N TRP A 150 6.37 -11.00 -5.73
CA TRP A 150 5.34 -11.14 -6.75
C TRP A 150 5.09 -9.85 -7.54
N HIS A 151 5.20 -8.69 -6.90
CA HIS A 151 5.22 -7.40 -7.59
C HIS A 151 6.39 -7.31 -8.59
N THR A 152 7.60 -7.69 -8.19
CA THR A 152 8.77 -7.72 -9.09
C THR A 152 8.53 -8.65 -10.28
N VAL A 153 8.03 -9.87 -10.04
CA VAL A 153 7.69 -10.82 -11.10
C VAL A 153 6.70 -10.24 -12.11
N ALA A 154 5.63 -9.58 -11.63
CA ALA A 154 4.64 -8.94 -12.50
C ALA A 154 5.27 -7.79 -13.31
N LYS A 155 6.07 -6.94 -12.67
CA LYS A 155 6.76 -5.81 -13.29
C LYS A 155 7.73 -6.26 -14.37
N GLU A 156 8.58 -7.24 -14.08
CA GLU A 156 9.53 -7.82 -15.03
C GLU A 156 8.81 -8.44 -16.22
N THR A 157 7.73 -9.21 -15.98
CA THR A 157 6.97 -9.84 -17.06
C THR A 157 6.31 -8.83 -18.02
N CYS A 158 5.84 -7.68 -17.50
CA CYS A 158 5.36 -6.60 -18.37
C CYS A 158 6.51 -5.92 -19.13
N SER A 159 7.65 -5.69 -18.45
CA SER A 159 8.84 -5.06 -19.03
C SER A 159 9.44 -5.87 -20.18
N GLU A 160 9.47 -7.20 -20.07
CA GLU A 160 9.89 -8.13 -21.15
C GLU A 160 9.10 -7.97 -22.44
N LYS A 161 7.85 -7.51 -22.34
CA LYS A 161 6.94 -7.26 -23.48
C LYS A 161 6.90 -5.79 -23.90
N SER A 162 7.80 -4.96 -23.39
CA SER A 162 7.82 -3.50 -23.61
C SER A 162 6.50 -2.82 -23.21
N THR A 163 5.89 -3.30 -22.13
CA THR A 163 4.65 -2.77 -21.54
C THR A 163 4.88 -2.37 -20.08
N ASN A 164 4.05 -1.50 -19.53
CA ASN A 164 4.11 -1.12 -18.12
C ASN A 164 3.13 -1.96 -17.28
N LEU A 165 3.50 -2.23 -16.04
CA LEU A 165 2.61 -2.81 -15.04
C LEU A 165 1.59 -1.76 -14.62
N HIS A 166 0.31 -2.02 -14.89
CA HIS A 166 -0.78 -1.11 -14.56
C HIS A 166 -1.36 -1.39 -13.17
N ASP A 167 -1.68 -2.65 -12.88
CA ASP A 167 -2.20 -3.10 -11.59
C ASP A 167 -1.85 -4.57 -11.36
N TYR A 168 -1.88 -5.02 -10.11
CA TYR A 168 -1.59 -6.40 -9.72
C TYR A 168 -2.28 -6.82 -8.42
N GLY A 169 -2.50 -8.12 -8.26
CA GLY A 169 -3.14 -8.75 -7.12
C GLY A 169 -2.41 -10.05 -6.75
N MET A 170 -2.42 -10.39 -5.47
CA MET A 170 -1.81 -11.63 -5.00
C MET A 170 -2.75 -12.83 -5.23
N LEU A 171 -2.17 -14.02 -5.44
CA LEU A 171 -2.91 -15.27 -5.60
C LEU A 171 -2.46 -16.32 -4.59
N LEU A 172 -3.42 -17.14 -4.14
CA LEU A 172 -3.19 -18.37 -3.38
C LEU A 172 -2.33 -18.14 -2.12
N PRO A 173 -2.91 -17.64 -1.02
CA PRO A 173 -2.17 -17.45 0.22
C PRO A 173 -1.63 -18.78 0.74
N CYS A 174 -0.36 -18.76 1.15
CA CYS A 174 0.35 -19.90 1.73
C CYS A 174 0.87 -19.62 3.15
N GLY A 175 0.77 -18.37 3.60
CA GLY A 175 1.14 -17.91 4.93
C GLY A 175 0.67 -16.48 5.17
N ILE A 176 1.06 -15.91 6.31
CA ILE A 176 0.76 -14.51 6.62
C ILE A 176 1.60 -13.63 5.69
N ASP A 177 0.93 -12.79 4.89
CA ASP A 177 1.56 -11.95 3.86
C ASP A 177 2.47 -12.72 2.88
N LYS A 178 2.09 -13.96 2.57
CA LYS A 178 2.80 -14.84 1.63
C LYS A 178 1.87 -15.56 0.68
N PHE A 179 2.30 -15.66 -0.57
CA PHE A 179 1.46 -16.04 -1.71
C PHE A 179 2.20 -16.97 -2.67
N ARG A 180 1.44 -17.72 -3.47
CA ARG A 180 1.98 -18.66 -4.48
C ARG A 180 1.83 -18.17 -5.91
N GLY A 181 1.23 -17.00 -6.11
CA GLY A 181 1.10 -16.42 -7.43
C GLY A 181 0.75 -14.95 -7.40
N VAL A 182 0.65 -14.40 -8.60
CA VAL A 182 0.28 -13.01 -8.87
C VAL A 182 -0.59 -12.95 -10.12
N GLU A 183 -1.62 -12.11 -10.10
CA GLU A 183 -2.36 -11.68 -11.28
C GLU A 183 -2.07 -10.20 -11.53
N PHE A 184 -2.01 -9.78 -12.79
CA PHE A 184 -1.58 -8.44 -13.15
C PHE A 184 -2.04 -8.01 -14.53
N VAL A 185 -2.09 -6.69 -14.74
CA VAL A 185 -2.49 -6.06 -15.98
C VAL A 185 -1.30 -5.32 -16.56
N CYS A 186 -0.89 -5.68 -17.78
CA CYS A 186 0.12 -4.93 -18.52
C CYS A 186 -0.56 -4.02 -19.54
N CYS A 187 -0.20 -2.73 -19.54
CA CYS A 187 -0.66 -1.75 -20.52
C CYS A 187 0.50 -1.27 -21.41
N PRO A 188 0.25 -0.95 -22.69
CA PRO A 188 1.24 -0.27 -23.52
C PRO A 188 1.79 0.95 -22.79
N LEU A 189 3.11 1.18 -22.89
CA LEU A 189 3.67 2.46 -22.49
C LEU A 189 2.93 3.52 -23.33
N ALA A 190 2.46 4.58 -22.68
CA ALA A 190 2.01 5.75 -23.43
C ALA A 190 3.25 6.30 -24.14
N GLU A 191 3.50 5.82 -25.36
CA GLU A 191 4.24 6.62 -26.32
C GLU A 191 3.47 7.94 -26.38
N GLU A 192 4.19 9.07 -26.31
CA GLU A 192 3.66 10.41 -26.56
C GLU A 192 2.90 10.41 -27.90
N SER A 193 1.64 10.00 -27.85
CA SER A 193 0.75 9.83 -28.97
C SER A 193 -0.54 10.44 -28.50
N ASP A 194 -0.62 11.75 -28.70
CA ASP A 194 -1.68 12.38 -29.46
C ASP A 194 -1.62 13.90 -29.19
N ASN A 195 -0.56 14.56 -29.67
CA ASN A 195 -0.71 15.97 -30.07
C ASN A 195 -1.62 15.98 -31.29
N ILE A 196 -2.91 15.98 -30.99
CA ILE A 196 -4.02 16.24 -31.90
C ILE A 196 -3.75 17.60 -32.54
N ASP A 197 -3.48 17.55 -33.83
CA ASP A 197 -3.91 18.49 -34.86
C ASP A 197 -4.79 19.63 -34.31
N SER A 198 -4.15 20.69 -33.82
CA SER A 198 -4.75 22.00 -33.59
C SER A 198 -3.93 22.98 -34.40
N ALA A 199 -4.25 23.04 -35.69
CA ALA A 199 -4.06 24.25 -36.46
C ALA A 199 -4.67 25.44 -35.69
N ASP A 200 -3.98 26.58 -35.76
CA ASP A 200 -4.30 27.89 -35.16
C ASP A 200 -3.87 28.10 -33.69
N ALA A 201 -2.58 28.38 -33.50
CA ALA A 201 -2.15 29.41 -32.56
C ALA A 201 -0.85 30.07 -33.07
N GLU A 202 -0.98 31.37 -33.29
CA GLU A 202 -0.04 32.37 -33.78
C GLU A 202 1.38 32.35 -33.18
N GLU A 203 2.32 32.91 -33.94
CA GLU A 203 3.70 33.27 -33.57
C GLU A 203 3.81 33.94 -32.19
N ASP A 204 4.71 33.44 -31.34
CA ASP A 204 5.51 34.30 -30.46
C ASP A 204 6.85 33.59 -30.16
N ASP A 205 7.87 33.98 -30.93
CA ASP A 205 9.26 33.56 -30.78
C ASP A 205 9.87 34.20 -29.52
N SER A 206 10.20 33.39 -28.51
CA SER A 206 11.13 33.81 -27.47
C SER A 206 12.27 32.81 -27.30
N ASP A 207 13.35 33.09 -28.03
CA ASP A 207 14.68 32.50 -27.90
C ASP A 207 15.24 32.66 -26.47
N VAL A 208 15.52 31.55 -25.78
CA VAL A 208 16.35 31.56 -24.57
C VAL A 208 17.52 30.59 -24.77
N TRP A 209 18.57 31.14 -25.37
CA TRP A 209 19.88 30.54 -25.58
C TRP A 209 20.64 30.40 -24.26
N TRP A 210 20.92 29.17 -23.81
CA TRP A 210 21.91 28.94 -22.76
C TRP A 210 23.29 28.71 -23.40
N GLY A 211 23.98 29.81 -23.69
CA GLY A 211 25.40 29.85 -24.04
C GLY A 211 26.17 30.64 -22.98
N GLY A 212 27.12 29.99 -22.31
CA GLY A 212 27.85 30.51 -21.15
C GLY A 212 29.00 31.49 -21.44
N ALA A 213 29.69 31.84 -20.36
CA ALA A 213 31.09 32.30 -20.22
C ALA A 213 31.19 33.03 -18.85
N ASP A 214 31.88 32.48 -17.86
CA ASP A 214 33.30 32.73 -17.53
C ASP A 214 33.47 33.89 -16.54
N THR A 215 34.05 33.60 -15.36
CA THR A 215 35.05 34.47 -14.69
C THR A 215 35.85 33.65 -13.67
N ASP A 216 37.04 33.23 -14.09
CA ASP A 216 38.37 33.29 -13.44
C ASP A 216 38.58 33.15 -11.90
N TYR A 217 39.41 32.13 -11.58
CA TYR A 217 40.43 31.91 -10.51
C TYR A 217 40.98 33.15 -9.74
N PRO A 218 41.62 33.03 -8.54
CA PRO A 218 42.61 31.98 -8.16
C PRO A 218 42.62 31.49 -6.68
N ASP A 219 43.10 30.26 -6.43
CA ASP A 219 44.39 29.86 -5.81
C ASP A 219 44.61 30.27 -4.34
N GLY A 220 44.98 29.27 -3.52
CA GLY A 220 45.20 29.43 -2.08
C GLY A 220 45.30 28.10 -1.34
N SER A 221 46.23 27.24 -1.75
CA SER A 221 46.73 26.12 -0.95
C SER A 221 47.36 26.59 0.36
N GLU A 222 47.14 25.88 1.48
CA GLU A 222 48.19 25.44 2.42
C GLU A 222 47.62 24.61 3.59
N ASP A 223 48.28 23.48 3.84
CA ASP A 223 48.11 22.53 4.95
C ASP A 223 48.40 23.13 6.34
N LYS A 224 47.73 22.62 7.40
CA LYS A 224 48.40 22.19 8.65
C LYS A 224 47.48 21.46 9.65
N VAL A 225 48.15 20.71 10.51
CA VAL A 225 47.69 19.54 11.27
C VAL A 225 47.80 19.80 12.79
N VAL A 226 47.04 19.03 13.61
CA VAL A 226 47.32 18.50 14.98
C VAL A 226 46.73 19.20 16.24
N GLU A 227 45.96 18.37 16.99
CA GLU A 227 45.71 18.15 18.45
C GLU A 227 45.03 19.13 19.44
N VAL A 228 43.92 18.61 20.02
CA VAL A 228 43.59 18.28 21.44
C VAL A 228 43.96 19.26 22.57
N ALA A 229 42.95 19.73 23.32
CA ALA A 229 42.69 19.40 24.75
C ALA A 229 41.57 20.28 25.37
N GLU A 230 40.64 19.61 26.08
CA GLU A 230 39.90 19.91 27.34
C GLU A 230 39.61 21.39 27.73
N GLU A 231 38.44 21.82 28.24
CA GLU A 231 37.66 21.35 29.40
C GLU A 231 36.18 21.85 29.34
N GLU A 232 35.37 21.30 30.26
CA GLU A 232 33.92 21.41 30.48
C GLU A 232 33.37 22.84 30.74
N GLU A 233 32.09 23.07 30.43
CA GLU A 233 31.06 23.53 31.40
C GLU A 233 29.64 23.40 30.82
N VAL A 234 28.71 23.06 31.72
CA VAL A 234 27.30 22.72 31.51
C VAL A 234 26.43 23.96 31.23
N THR A 235 25.56 23.92 30.20
CA THR A 235 24.26 24.60 30.25
C THR A 235 23.16 23.80 29.55
N ASP A 236 22.02 23.76 30.23
CA ASP A 236 20.75 23.11 29.94
C ASP A 236 19.99 23.83 28.82
N GLY A 237 19.26 23.08 27.98
CA GLY A 237 18.16 23.63 27.17
C GLY A 237 18.19 23.29 25.68
N GLU A 238 17.17 22.51 25.28
CA GLU A 238 16.60 22.42 23.93
C GLU A 238 17.32 21.49 22.93
N GLU A 239 17.05 20.19 23.08
CA GLU A 239 17.07 19.25 21.95
C GLU A 239 15.95 19.65 20.97
N GLU A 240 16.26 20.55 20.04
CA GLU A 240 15.59 20.53 18.74
C GLU A 240 16.07 19.27 18.02
N GLU A 241 15.32 18.18 18.16
CA GLU A 241 15.45 17.05 17.24
C GLU A 241 15.18 17.59 15.84
N ALA A 242 16.23 17.64 15.03
CA ALA A 242 16.17 17.91 13.61
C ALA A 242 15.06 17.04 13.01
N GLU A 243 14.00 17.69 12.55
CA GLU A 243 13.00 17.03 11.73
C GLU A 243 13.68 16.65 10.42
N ASP A 244 14.10 15.38 10.31
CA ASP A 244 14.51 14.78 9.05
C ASP A 244 13.34 14.86 8.07
N ASP A 245 13.34 15.89 7.23
CA ASP A 245 12.39 16.13 6.15
C ASP A 245 12.63 15.13 5.02
N CYS A 246 12.13 13.89 5.17
CA CYS A 246 12.20 12.89 4.10
C CYS A 246 11.20 13.28 2.99
N THR A 247 11.63 14.11 2.03
CA THR A 247 10.77 14.65 0.95
C THR A 247 10.80 13.86 -0.36
N VAL A 248 11.50 12.74 -0.48
CA VAL A 248 11.54 11.97 -1.74
C VAL A 248 11.47 10.46 -1.50
N ILE A 249 10.43 9.82 -2.02
CA ILE A 249 10.33 8.35 -2.16
C ILE A 249 10.78 8.00 -3.57
N ALA A 250 12.04 7.59 -3.71
CA ALA A 250 12.52 6.97 -4.94
C ALA A 250 12.23 5.47 -4.87
N TYR A 251 11.43 4.96 -5.82
CA TYR A 251 11.38 3.52 -6.07
C TYR A 251 12.62 3.15 -6.87
N ASP A 252 13.69 2.72 -6.20
CA ASP A 252 14.81 2.06 -6.88
C ASP A 252 14.91 0.57 -6.49
N HIS A 253 15.52 -0.19 -7.40
CA HIS A 253 15.43 -1.63 -7.64
C HIS A 253 15.82 -2.58 -6.48
N ASP A 254 16.11 -2.04 -5.29
CA ASP A 254 16.45 -2.77 -4.07
C ASP A 254 15.77 -2.13 -2.85
N SER A 255 14.44 -2.26 -2.80
CA SER A 255 13.52 -2.45 -1.65
C SER A 255 13.94 -2.08 -0.21
N PHE A 256 14.74 -1.03 -0.01
CA PHE A 256 14.83 -0.32 1.25
C PHE A 256 14.38 1.12 1.02
N LEU A 257 13.33 1.50 1.73
CA LEU A 257 12.93 2.88 1.93
C LEU A 257 14.07 3.57 2.70
N HIS A 258 15.12 4.01 2.00
CA HIS A 258 16.14 4.85 2.62
C HIS A 258 15.59 6.28 2.64
N CYS A 259 15.54 6.90 3.83
CA CYS A 259 15.53 8.35 3.90
C CYS A 259 16.84 8.82 3.26
N ILE A 260 16.74 9.50 2.13
CA ILE A 260 17.87 10.20 1.52
C ILE A 260 17.96 11.53 2.27
N THR A 261 18.96 11.63 3.14
CA THR A 261 19.44 12.89 3.74
C THR A 261 20.41 13.59 2.82
#